data_AF-A0A183JUR0-F1
#
_entry.id   AF-A0A183JUR0-F1
#
_cell.length_a   1.000
_cell.length_b   1.000
_cell.length_c   1.000
_cell.angle_alpha   90.00
_cell.angle_beta   90.00
_cell.angle_gamma   90.00
#
_symmetry.space_group_name_H-M   'P 1'
#
loop_
_entity.id
_entity.type
_entity.pdbx_description
1 polymer ?
#
loop_
_entity_poly.entity_id
_entity_poly.type
_entity_poly.pdbx_seq_one_letter_code
_entity_poly.pdbx_strand_id
1 'polypeptide(L)'
;YISYHIKLTLFCFQNLSFNQRHLEIEWEKIENELTRERGLWGRVTPDPLAKWELDPTEGPLRMRKRMILNKSFNLRYPYLPSYLTRLLLRSPNSDVSNVYFMINTCCLTVSMNLSAVS
;
A
#
# COMPACT_ATOMS: atom_id res chain seq x y z
N TYR A 1 39.55 -9.69 39.81
CA TYR A 1 38.17 -9.44 40.28
C TYR A 1 37.59 -8.15 39.70
N ILE A 2 38.20 -6.98 39.93
CA ILE A 2 37.73 -5.66 39.42
C ILE A 2 37.61 -5.62 37.88
N SER A 3 38.60 -6.14 37.15
CA SER A 3 38.57 -6.21 35.67
C SER A 3 37.39 -7.04 35.12
N TYR A 4 36.99 -8.12 35.82
CA TYR A 4 35.85 -8.94 35.42
C TYR A 4 34.53 -8.22 35.66
N HIS A 5 34.40 -7.50 36.79
CA HIS A 5 33.23 -6.67 37.04
C HIS A 5 33.05 -5.58 35.99
N ILE A 6 34.13 -4.87 35.63
CA ILE A 6 34.09 -3.83 34.59
C ILE A 6 33.63 -4.41 33.25
N LYS A 7 34.18 -5.57 32.85
CA LYS A 7 33.78 -6.26 31.60
C LYS A 7 32.31 -6.73 31.64
N LEU A 8 31.86 -7.28 32.75
CA LEU A 8 30.46 -7.69 32.95
C LEU A 8 29.51 -6.50 32.86
N THR A 9 29.82 -5.38 33.52
CA THR A 9 28.99 -4.17 33.42
C THR A 9 28.95 -3.64 31.99
N LEU A 10 30.09 -3.55 31.30
CA LEU A 10 30.13 -3.09 29.90
C LEU A 10 29.32 -4.02 28.98
N PHE A 11 29.44 -5.34 29.16
CA PHE A 11 28.65 -6.31 28.41
C PHE A 11 27.14 -6.16 28.67
N CYS A 12 26.73 -5.97 29.93
CA CYS A 12 25.33 -5.72 30.27
C CYS A 12 24.81 -4.41 29.67
N PHE A 13 25.58 -3.32 29.73
CA PHE A 13 25.22 -2.05 29.12
C PHE A 13 25.09 -2.15 27.59
N GLN A 14 26.04 -2.83 26.94
CA GLN A 14 25.99 -3.07 25.50
C GLN A 14 24.78 -3.93 25.12
N ASN A 15 24.51 -5.02 25.85
CA ASN A 15 23.33 -5.85 25.62
C ASN A 15 22.03 -5.07 25.80
N LEU A 16 21.93 -4.25 26.85
CA LEU A 16 20.74 -3.42 27.09
C LEU A 16 20.51 -2.46 25.91
N SER A 17 21.57 -1.78 25.45
CA SER A 17 21.49 -0.86 24.31
C SER A 17 21.10 -1.56 23.00
N PHE A 18 21.58 -2.78 22.77
CA PHE A 18 21.21 -3.58 21.61
C PHE A 18 19.74 -3.99 21.65
N ASN A 19 19.28 -4.50 22.81
CA ASN A 19 17.88 -4.88 22.99
C ASN A 19 16.93 -3.68 22.83
N GLN A 20 17.31 -2.51 23.36
CA GLN A 20 16.51 -1.31 23.21
C GLN A 20 16.35 -0.90 21.74
N ARG A 21 17.44 -0.86 20.98
CA ARG A 21 17.39 -0.56 19.53
C ARG A 21 16.57 -1.59 18.76
N HIS A 22 16.71 -2.86 19.10
CA HIS A 22 15.94 -3.92 18.46
C HIS A 22 14.44 -3.73 18.69
N LEU A 23 14.04 -3.44 19.93
CA LEU A 23 12.65 -3.14 20.27
C LEU A 23 12.13 -1.90 19.55
N GLU A 24 12.92 -0.83 19.47
CA GLU A 24 12.56 0.39 18.72
C GLU A 24 12.28 0.08 17.25
N ILE A 25 13.13 -0.72 16.61
CA ILE A 25 12.95 -1.12 15.20
C ILE A 25 11.70 -1.97 15.01
N GLU A 26 11.45 -2.94 15.89
CA GLU A 26 10.24 -3.77 15.81
C GLU A 26 8.98 -2.95 16.06
N TRP A 27 9.04 -1.96 16.95
CA TRP A 27 7.95 -1.02 17.16
C TRP A 27 7.68 -0.13 15.97
N GLU A 28 8.71 0.46 15.37
CA GLU A 28 8.57 1.26 14.17
C GLU A 28 7.95 0.43 13.02
N LYS A 29 8.34 -0.84 12.87
CA LYS A 29 7.73 -1.73 11.85
C LYS A 29 6.24 -1.94 12.08
N ILE A 30 5.85 -2.26 13.31
CA ILE A 30 4.45 -2.53 13.66
C ILE A 30 3.62 -1.24 13.53
N GLU A 31 4.14 -0.11 14.00
CA GLU A 31 3.50 1.19 13.85
C GLU A 31 3.28 1.54 12.38
N ASN A 32 4.29 1.36 11.53
CA ASN A 32 4.20 1.57 10.09
C ASN A 32 3.19 0.62 9.42
N GLU A 33 3.07 -0.62 9.88
CA GLU A 33 2.10 -1.58 9.33
C GLU A 33 0.66 -1.19 9.72
N LEU A 34 0.46 -0.74 10.96
CA LEU A 34 -0.85 -0.34 11.49
C LEU A 34 -1.35 0.98 10.89
N THR A 35 -0.44 1.94 10.71
CA THR A 35 -0.73 3.29 10.17
C THR A 35 -0.62 3.36 8.64
N ARG A 36 -0.23 2.26 7.99
CA ARG A 36 -0.18 2.16 6.52
C ARG A 36 -1.52 2.59 5.92
N GLU A 37 -1.49 3.16 4.72
CA GLU A 37 -2.71 3.45 3.97
C GLU A 37 -3.59 2.19 3.83
N ARG A 38 -4.87 2.32 4.22
CA ARG A 38 -5.87 1.25 4.35
C ARG A 38 -5.56 0.18 5.42
N GLY A 39 -4.59 0.43 6.30
CA GLY A 39 -4.39 -0.30 7.55
C GLY A 39 -5.51 -0.01 8.55
N LEU A 40 -5.59 -0.79 9.62
CA LEU A 40 -6.63 -0.66 10.66
C LEU A 40 -6.66 0.76 11.25
N TRP A 41 -5.49 1.37 11.41
CA TRP A 41 -5.32 2.72 11.96
C TRP A 41 -4.71 3.69 10.94
N GLY A 42 -4.82 3.36 9.64
CA GLY A 42 -4.41 4.26 8.57
C GLY A 42 -5.30 5.50 8.48
N ARG A 43 -4.95 6.41 7.56
CA ARG A 43 -5.79 7.59 7.27
C ARG A 43 -7.24 7.20 7.02
N VAL A 44 -8.15 7.83 7.78
CA VAL A 44 -9.60 7.62 7.68
C VAL A 44 -10.12 7.95 6.27
N THR A 45 -9.59 9.02 5.68
CA THR A 45 -9.88 9.40 4.30
C THR A 45 -8.76 8.91 3.38
N PRO A 46 -9.02 7.96 2.47
CA PRO A 46 -8.03 7.56 1.47
C PRO A 46 -7.77 8.72 0.50
N ASP A 47 -6.57 8.76 -0.07
CA ASP A 47 -6.26 9.68 -1.16
C ASP A 47 -7.12 9.32 -2.39
N PRO A 48 -7.97 10.23 -2.91
CA PRO A 48 -8.82 9.97 -4.07
C PRO A 48 -8.02 9.69 -5.35
N LEU A 49 -6.77 10.17 -5.43
CA LEU A 49 -5.88 9.96 -6.57
C LEU A 49 -5.08 8.67 -6.47
N ALA A 50 -5.03 8.03 -5.29
CA ALA A 50 -4.34 6.78 -5.10
C ALA A 50 -5.04 5.64 -5.87
N LYS A 51 -4.30 5.00 -6.76
CA LYS A 51 -4.76 3.84 -7.52
C LYS A 51 -4.03 2.61 -7.04
N TRP A 52 -4.77 1.54 -6.81
CA TRP A 52 -4.28 0.32 -6.21
C TRP A 52 -4.38 -0.81 -7.22
N GLU A 53 -3.37 -1.67 -7.25
CA GLU A 53 -3.36 -2.88 -8.06
C GLU A 53 -3.01 -4.11 -7.21
N LEU A 54 -3.29 -5.30 -7.73
CA LEU A 54 -2.91 -6.54 -7.07
C LEU A 54 -1.39 -6.70 -7.10
N ASP A 55 -0.81 -7.13 -5.99
CA ASP A 55 0.61 -7.47 -5.93
C ASP A 55 0.89 -8.63 -6.91
N PRO A 56 1.65 -8.42 -7.99
CA PRO A 56 1.87 -9.44 -9.02
C PRO A 56 2.71 -10.62 -8.50
N THR A 57 3.32 -10.47 -7.33
CA THR A 57 4.10 -11.54 -6.68
C THR A 57 3.22 -12.54 -5.92
N GLU A 58 1.92 -12.29 -5.79
CA GLU A 58 1.01 -13.25 -5.18
C GLU A 58 0.75 -14.46 -6.09
N GLY A 59 1.03 -15.65 -5.56
CA GLY A 59 0.72 -16.90 -6.25
C GLY A 59 -0.78 -17.13 -6.41
N PRO A 60 -1.19 -17.95 -7.39
CA PRO A 60 -2.59 -18.13 -7.83
C PRO A 60 -3.56 -18.70 -6.78
N LEU A 61 -3.05 -19.20 -5.65
CA LEU A 61 -3.84 -19.88 -4.61
C LEU A 61 -3.97 -19.09 -3.30
N ARG A 62 -3.43 -17.87 -3.22
CA ARG A 62 -3.54 -17.07 -2.01
C ARG A 62 -4.93 -16.41 -1.95
N MET A 63 -5.75 -16.85 -0.99
CA MET A 63 -7.11 -16.31 -0.84
C MET A 63 -7.13 -14.83 -0.44
N ARG A 64 -6.18 -14.39 0.41
CA ARG A 64 -6.07 -12.99 0.79
C ARG A 64 -5.27 -12.24 -0.28
N LYS A 65 -5.96 -11.41 -1.05
CA LYS A 65 -5.38 -10.55 -2.08
C LYS A 65 -4.72 -9.31 -1.47
N ARG A 66 -3.42 -9.14 -1.67
CA ARG A 66 -2.68 -7.92 -1.29
C ARG A 66 -2.77 -6.90 -2.41
N MET A 67 -3.11 -5.68 -2.02
CA MET A 67 -3.11 -4.52 -2.91
C MET A 67 -1.85 -3.68 -2.66
N ILE A 68 -1.21 -3.23 -3.74
CA ILE A 68 -0.08 -2.31 -3.73
C ILE A 68 -0.46 -1.01 -4.44
N LEU A 69 0.18 0.10 -4.05
CA LEU A 69 -0.04 1.40 -4.67
C LEU A 69 0.59 1.40 -6.07
N ASN A 70 -0.24 1.63 -7.09
CA ASN A 70 0.21 1.80 -8.47
C ASN A 70 0.60 3.27 -8.71
N LYS A 71 1.91 3.53 -8.65
CA LYS A 71 2.47 4.88 -8.89
C LYS A 71 2.48 5.27 -10.37
N SER A 72 2.45 4.30 -11.28
CA SER A 72 2.53 4.53 -12.73
C SER A 72 1.17 4.68 -13.40
N PHE A 73 0.07 4.50 -12.65
CA PHE A 73 -1.29 4.58 -13.19
C PHE A 73 -1.54 5.89 -13.93
N ASN A 74 -1.22 7.03 -13.30
CA ASN A 74 -1.46 8.35 -13.89
C ASN A 74 -0.55 8.64 -15.09
N LEU A 75 0.61 7.96 -15.20
CA LEU A 75 1.48 8.05 -16.37
C LEU A 75 0.92 7.26 -17.54
N ARG A 76 0.35 6.07 -17.26
CA ARG A 76 -0.24 5.19 -18.28
C ARG A 76 -1.62 5.67 -18.73
N TYR A 77 -2.38 6.28 -17.83
CA TYR A 77 -3.74 6.72 -18.02
C TYR A 77 -3.88 8.17 -17.58
N PRO A 78 -3.47 9.14 -18.43
CA PRO A 78 -3.61 10.54 -18.10
C PRO A 78 -5.09 10.92 -17.98
N TYR A 79 -5.38 11.93 -17.16
CA TYR A 79 -6.72 12.47 -17.04
C TYR A 79 -7.21 12.98 -18.40
N LEU A 80 -8.36 12.46 -18.84
CA LEU A 80 -9.02 12.88 -20.06
C LEU A 80 -10.34 13.60 -19.70
N PRO A 81 -10.54 14.83 -20.19
CA PRO A 81 -11.83 15.50 -20.10
C PRO A 81 -12.96 14.64 -20.69
N SER A 82 -14.14 14.68 -20.04
CA SER A 82 -15.29 13.83 -20.36
C SER A 82 -15.81 13.95 -21.80
N TYR A 83 -15.57 15.09 -22.46
CA TYR A 83 -15.91 15.28 -23.87
C TYR A 83 -15.00 14.48 -24.80
N LEU A 84 -13.70 14.37 -24.48
CA LEU A 84 -12.76 13.53 -25.24
C LEU A 84 -13.03 12.04 -25.01
N THR A 85 -13.43 11.65 -23.80
CA THR A 85 -13.78 10.25 -23.51
C THR A 85 -14.89 9.72 -24.42
N ARG A 86 -15.95 10.52 -24.66
CA ARG A 86 -17.03 10.13 -25.58
C ARG A 86 -16.58 10.01 -27.03
N LEU A 87 -15.64 10.85 -27.46
CA LEU A 87 -15.08 10.78 -28.81
C LEU A 87 -14.18 9.55 -28.99
N LEU A 88 -13.41 9.19 -27.95
CA LEU A 88 -12.51 8.04 -27.96
C LEU A 88 -13.25 6.69 -27.87
N LEU A 89 -14.39 6.62 -27.18
CA LEU A 89 -15.24 5.41 -27.15
C LEU A 89 -15.78 4.98 -28.52
N ARG A 90 -15.80 5.90 -29.50
CA ARG A 90 -16.21 5.60 -30.87
C ARG A 90 -15.04 5.13 -31.75
N SER A 91 -13.81 5.17 -31.23
CA SER A 91 -12.62 4.75 -31.97
C SER A 91 -12.49 3.22 -31.93
N PRO A 92 -12.28 2.54 -33.08
CA PRO A 92 -12.17 1.08 -33.15
C PRO A 92 -10.85 0.52 -32.60
N ASN A 93 -9.99 1.36 -32.02
CA ASN A 93 -8.67 0.96 -31.51
C ASN A 93 -8.79 0.26 -30.14
N SER A 94 -8.34 -1.00 -30.06
CA SER A 94 -8.38 -1.88 -28.89
C SER A 94 -7.65 -1.38 -27.64
N ASP A 95 -6.76 -0.40 -27.78
CA ASP A 95 -6.00 0.14 -26.66
C ASP A 95 -6.85 1.07 -25.79
N VAL A 96 -7.86 1.72 -26.38
CA VAL A 96 -8.73 2.70 -25.71
C VAL A 96 -9.81 2.02 -24.86
N SER A 97 -10.27 0.83 -25.25
CA SER A 97 -11.23 0.03 -24.48
C SER A 97 -10.64 -0.44 -23.14
N ASN A 98 -9.33 -0.73 -23.10
CA ASN A 98 -8.60 -1.06 -21.86
C ASN A 98 -8.53 0.12 -20.89
N VAL A 99 -8.35 1.36 -21.39
CA VAL A 99 -8.35 2.58 -20.57
C VAL A 99 -9.72 2.75 -19.89
N TYR A 100 -10.82 2.57 -20.65
CA TYR A 100 -12.17 2.70 -20.13
C TYR A 100 -12.53 1.61 -19.12
N PHE A 101 -12.13 0.36 -19.38
CA PHE A 101 -12.33 -0.74 -18.44
C PHE A 101 -11.57 -0.48 -17.13
N MET A 102 -10.32 -0.01 -17.18
CA MET A 102 -9.51 0.30 -16.00
C MET A 102 -10.07 1.49 -15.20
N ILE A 103 -10.51 2.56 -15.86
CA ILE A 103 -11.14 3.71 -15.18
C ILE A 103 -12.44 3.29 -14.46
N ASN A 104 -13.29 2.48 -15.11
CA ASN A 104 -14.57 2.08 -14.51
C ASN A 104 -14.43 0.98 -13.46
N THR A 105 -13.55 -0.01 -13.64
CA THR A 105 -13.35 -1.09 -12.65
C THR A 105 -12.61 -0.63 -11.40
N CYS A 106 -11.63 0.28 -11.54
CA CYS A 106 -10.94 0.88 -10.40
C CYS A 106 -11.88 1.82 -9.59
N CYS A 107 -12.86 2.46 -10.24
CA CYS A 107 -13.93 3.18 -9.53
C CYS A 107 -14.99 2.24 -8.92
N LEU A 108 -15.36 1.14 -9.60
CA LEU A 108 -16.38 0.21 -9.11
C LEU A 108 -15.96 -0.55 -7.85
N THR A 109 -14.67 -0.85 -7.71
CA THR A 109 -14.11 -1.46 -6.48
C THR A 109 -14.16 -0.52 -5.27
N VAL A 110 -14.27 0.80 -5.48
CA VAL A 110 -14.54 1.76 -4.38
C VAL A 110 -16.03 1.73 -4.01
N SER A 111 -16.95 1.66 -4.99
CA SER A 111 -18.40 1.58 -4.70
C SER A 111 -18.84 0.26 -4.07
N MET A 112 -18.20 -0.87 -4.38
CA MET A 112 -18.56 -2.17 -3.77
C MET A 112 -18.12 -2.31 -2.30
N ASN A 113 -17.24 -1.44 -1.80
CA ASN A 113 -16.88 -1.40 -0.37
C ASN A 113 -17.76 -0.44 0.46
N LEU A 114 -18.52 0.46 -0.18
CA LEU A 114 -19.51 1.29 0.50
C LEU A 114 -20.88 0.60 0.66
N SER A 115 -21.18 -0.44 -0.13
CA SER A 115 -22.41 -1.24 0.00
C SER A 115 -22.30 -2.41 0.99
N ALA A 116 -21.16 -2.58 1.68
CA ALA A 116 -20.96 -3.61 2.70
C ALA A 116 -20.96 -3.05 4.14
N VAL A 117 -21.26 -1.75 4.29
CA VAL A 117 -21.56 -1.10 5.57
C VAL A 117 -22.92 -0.40 5.42
N SER A 118 -23.98 -1.20 5.37
CA SER A 118 -25.36 -0.80 5.65
C SER A 118 -26.11 -2.00 6.20
#